data_AF-A0A1S4DR12-F1
#
_entry.id   AF-A0A1S4DR12-F1
#
_cell.length_a   1.000
_cell.length_b   1.000
_cell.length_c   1.000
_cell.angle_alpha   90.00
_cell.angle_beta   90.00
_cell.angle_gamma   90.00
#
_symmetry.space_group_name_H-M   'P 1'
#
loop_
_entity.id
_entity.type
_entity.pdbx_description
1 polymer ?
#
loop_
_entity_poly.entity_id
_entity_poly.type
_entity_poly.pdbx_seq_one_letter_code
_entity_poly.pdbx_strand_id
1 'polypeptide(L)'
;MIDKKCSKFVYNRRAKEPLDCAICLLEFEHGDKGRKIKSCSHIFHENCLDKWLMHGKGQNSNCPVCRSVIIPNYMVEEIQEVEDGGLRFNLFEEELALLLLSGLSNGCSTHRCS
;
A
#
# COMPACT_ATOMS: atom_id res chain seq x y z
N MET A 1 9.19 -7.34 5.54
CA MET A 1 8.60 -6.90 4.23
C MET A 1 9.07 -5.50 3.83
N ILE A 2 9.16 -4.53 4.75
CA ILE A 2 9.63 -3.16 4.47
C ILE A 2 11.16 -3.11 4.21
N ASP A 3 11.91 -4.01 4.83
CA ASP A 3 13.37 -4.14 4.77
C ASP A 3 13.93 -4.40 3.36
N LYS A 4 13.23 -5.16 2.51
CA LYS A 4 13.71 -5.47 1.16
C LYS A 4 13.68 -4.26 0.23
N LYS A 5 12.77 -3.32 0.49
CA LYS A 5 12.49 -2.18 -0.40
C LYS A 5 13.04 -0.84 0.07
N CYS A 6 13.37 -0.74 1.36
CA CYS A 6 14.04 0.42 1.94
C CYS A 6 15.37 -0.01 2.55
N SER A 7 16.48 0.60 2.11
CA SER A 7 17.78 0.41 2.73
C SER A 7 17.87 1.24 4.01
N LYS A 8 18.20 0.60 5.14
CA LYS A 8 18.48 1.28 6.41
C LYS A 8 19.91 1.79 6.41
N PHE A 9 20.14 2.94 7.03
CA PHE A 9 21.47 3.50 7.25
C PHE A 9 21.50 4.36 8.52
N VAL A 10 22.70 4.62 9.02
CA VAL A 10 22.94 5.60 10.09
C VAL A 10 23.57 6.83 9.47
N TYR A 11 22.93 7.98 9.65
CA TYR A 11 23.42 9.24 9.15
C TYR A 11 24.68 9.65 9.89
N ASN A 12 25.70 10.01 9.12
CA ASN A 12 26.95 10.52 9.64
C ASN A 12 27.15 11.91 9.03
N ARG A 13 27.29 12.94 9.88
CA ARG A 13 27.57 14.34 9.48
C ARG A 13 28.91 14.56 8.75
N ARG A 14 29.52 13.50 8.19
CA ARG A 14 30.63 13.62 7.23
C ARG A 14 30.14 13.98 5.83
N ALA A 15 28.83 13.88 5.57
CA ALA A 15 28.23 14.36 4.33
C ALA A 15 28.36 15.88 4.22
N LYS A 16 28.69 16.37 3.02
CA LYS A 16 28.95 17.79 2.74
C LYS A 16 27.68 18.65 2.72
N GLU A 17 26.53 18.02 2.50
CA GLU A 17 25.23 18.67 2.36
C GLU A 17 24.32 18.25 3.53
N PRO A 18 23.57 19.20 4.13
CA PRO A 18 22.53 18.87 5.11
C PRO A 18 21.45 18.02 4.44
N LEU A 19 20.93 17.05 5.18
CA LEU A 19 19.87 16.15 4.74
C LEU A 19 18.67 16.37 5.64
N ASP A 20 17.51 16.57 5.04
CA ASP A 20 16.26 16.85 5.78
C ASP A 20 15.23 15.76 5.56
N CYS A 21 14.50 15.40 6.62
CA CYS A 21 13.38 14.48 6.52
C CYS A 21 12.12 15.24 6.09
N ALA A 22 11.64 15.00 4.86
CA ALA A 22 10.44 15.68 4.35
C ALA A 22 9.11 15.32 5.07
N ILE A 23 9.12 14.37 6.02
CA ILE A 23 7.94 14.03 6.83
C ILE A 23 7.85 14.91 8.08
N CYS A 24 8.95 15.05 8.83
CA CYS A 24 8.99 15.84 10.07
C CYS A 24 9.59 17.24 9.87
N LEU A 25 10.13 17.53 8.69
CA LEU A 25 10.79 18.79 8.33
C LEU A 25 11.96 19.15 9.24
N LEU A 26 12.65 18.12 9.77
CA LEU A 26 13.83 18.28 10.62
C LEU A 26 15.08 17.77 9.88
N GLU A 27 16.21 18.43 10.13
CA GLU A 27 17.54 18.03 9.68
C GLU A 27 17.95 16.71 10.34
N PHE A 28 18.75 15.91 9.63
CA PHE A 28 19.35 14.70 10.19
C PHE A 28 20.57 15.04 11.07
N GLU A 29 20.64 14.42 12.23
CA GLU A 29 21.75 14.54 13.16
C GLU A 29 22.68 13.32 13.14
N HIS A 30 23.92 13.51 13.58
CA HIS A 30 24.88 12.42 13.62
C HIS A 30 24.35 11.27 14.50
N GLY A 31 24.24 10.07 13.93
CA GLY A 31 23.69 8.90 14.60
C GLY A 31 22.22 8.63 14.29
N ASP A 32 21.52 9.54 13.59
CA ASP A 32 20.14 9.31 13.21
C ASP A 32 19.98 8.13 12.27
N LYS A 33 18.93 7.34 12.49
CA LYS A 33 18.60 6.21 11.64
C LYS A 33 17.70 6.67 10.50
N GLY A 34 18.15 6.48 9.29
CA GLY A 34 17.41 6.79 8.08
C GLY A 34 17.02 5.54 7.29
N ARG A 35 15.97 5.68 6.47
CA ARG A 35 15.61 4.74 5.43
C ARG A 35 15.62 5.45 4.08
N LYS A 36 16.27 4.82 3.11
CA LYS A 36 16.27 5.23 1.70
C LYS A 36 15.41 4.27 0.89
N ILE A 37 14.40 4.79 0.20
CA ILE A 37 13.57 3.98 -0.69
C ILE A 37 14.39 3.62 -1.94
N LYS A 38 14.49 2.33 -2.27
CA LYS A 38 15.33 1.88 -3.40
C LYS A 38 14.79 2.32 -4.78
N SER A 39 13.47 2.44 -4.93
CA SER A 39 12.83 2.78 -6.22
C SER A 39 12.93 4.25 -6.62
N CYS A 40 12.91 5.17 -5.65
CA CYS A 40 12.92 6.61 -5.90
C CYS A 40 14.05 7.38 -5.20
N SER A 41 14.91 6.69 -4.45
CA SER A 41 16.05 7.27 -3.71
C SER A 41 15.74 8.34 -2.66
N HIS A 42 14.47 8.65 -2.38
CA HIS A 42 14.08 9.54 -1.28
C HIS A 42 14.41 8.95 0.09
N ILE A 43 14.79 9.83 1.01
CA ILE A 43 15.34 9.50 2.32
C ILE A 43 14.47 10.11 3.42
N PHE A 44 14.23 9.35 4.48
CA PHE A 44 13.42 9.75 5.63
C PHE A 44 13.98 9.14 6.90
N HIS A 45 13.65 9.72 8.06
CA HIS A 45 13.92 9.06 9.34
C HIS A 45 13.23 7.70 9.38
N GLU A 46 13.89 6.71 9.98
CA GLU A 46 13.35 5.35 10.12
C GLU A 46 11.95 5.40 10.73
N ASN A 47 11.81 6.09 11.86
CA ASN A 47 10.55 6.19 12.60
C ASN A 47 9.47 6.97 11.84
N CYS A 48 9.85 8.03 11.11
CA CYS A 48 8.91 8.82 10.33
C CYS A 48 8.32 8.01 9.16
N LEU A 49 9.16 7.27 8.43
CA LEU A 49 8.70 6.43 7.35
C LEU A 49 7.86 5.25 7.86
N ASP A 50 8.25 4.63 8.97
CA ASP A 50 7.51 3.52 9.58
C ASP A 50 6.10 3.98 9.99
N LYS A 51 6.00 5.10 10.72
CA LYS A 51 4.70 5.70 11.08
C LYS A 51 3.86 6.10 9.88
N TRP A 52 4.49 6.63 8.82
CA TRP A 52 3.78 6.96 7.58
C TRP A 52 3.16 5.73 6.94
N LEU A 53 3.89 4.61 6.89
CA LEU A 53 3.41 3.35 6.34
C LEU A 53 2.35 2.68 7.21
N MET A 54 2.42 2.84 8.54
CA MET A 54 1.46 2.26 9.50
C MET A 54 0.17 3.08 9.65
N HIS A 55 0.27 4.41 9.70
CA HIS A 55 -0.85 5.31 10.04
C HIS A 55 -1.35 6.14 8.85
N GLY A 56 -0.61 6.20 7.75
CA GLY A 56 -1.10 6.86 6.55
C GLY A 56 -2.42 6.21 6.14
N LYS A 57 -3.32 6.96 5.49
CA LYS A 57 -4.54 6.43 4.87
C LYS A 57 -4.28 5.40 3.73
N GLY A 58 -3.15 4.69 3.77
CA GLY A 58 -3.11 3.23 3.93
C GLY A 58 -3.37 2.37 2.72
N GLN A 59 -4.04 2.88 1.69
CA GLN A 59 -4.30 2.12 0.47
C GLN A 59 -3.16 2.17 -0.55
N ASN A 60 -2.00 2.70 -0.18
CA ASN A 60 -0.85 2.77 -1.08
C ASN A 60 0.40 3.05 -0.25
N SER A 61 1.19 2.00 0.00
CA SER A 61 2.54 2.10 0.57
C SER A 61 3.45 2.86 -0.41
N ASN A 62 3.31 4.18 -0.49
CA ASN A 62 3.92 5.03 -1.51
C ASN A 62 4.81 6.09 -0.88
N CYS A 63 5.77 6.58 -1.65
CA CYS A 63 6.69 7.62 -1.23
C CYS A 63 5.93 8.93 -0.95
N PRO A 64 6.10 9.58 0.21
CA PRO A 64 5.40 10.83 0.54
C PRO A 64 5.83 12.00 -0.35
N VAL A 65 6.99 11.90 -1.03
CA VAL A 65 7.51 12.96 -1.90
C VAL A 65 7.04 12.80 -3.34
N CYS A 66 7.24 11.61 -3.92
CA CYS A 66 7.01 11.39 -5.36
C CYS A 66 5.89 10.40 -5.68
N ARG A 67 5.22 9.86 -4.65
CA ARG A 67 4.14 8.87 -4.78
C ARG A 67 4.54 7.56 -5.46
N SER A 68 5.82 7.30 -5.70
CA SER A 68 6.29 5.99 -6.18
C SER A 68 5.94 4.88 -5.19
N VAL A 69 5.47 3.73 -5.70
CA VAL A 69 5.11 2.58 -4.87
C VAL A 69 6.36 2.05 -4.16
N ILE A 70 6.28 2.03 -2.83
CA ILE A 70 7.22 1.38 -1.94
C ILE A 70 6.80 -0.08 -1.85
N ILE A 71 5.66 -0.45 -1.28
CA ILE A 71 5.21 -1.86 -1.12
C ILE A 71 3.97 -2.07 -1.99
N PRO A 72 3.88 -3.15 -2.80
CA PRO A 72 2.66 -3.41 -3.55
C PRO A 72 1.58 -3.80 -2.55
N ASN A 73 0.37 -3.28 -2.74
CA ASN A 73 -0.71 -3.35 -1.76
C ASN A 73 -1.41 -4.73 -1.69
N TYR A 74 -0.65 -5.83 -1.83
CA TYR A 74 -1.17 -7.20 -1.88
C TYR A 74 -0.93 -7.99 -0.57
N MET A 75 -0.49 -7.35 0.51
CA MET A 75 -0.22 -8.03 1.79
C MET A 75 -0.73 -7.25 2.99
N VAL A 76 -1.95 -6.71 2.88
CA VAL A 76 -2.81 -6.52 4.06
C VAL A 76 -3.99 -7.48 3.86
N GLU A 77 -3.78 -8.73 4.27
CA GLU A 77 -4.93 -9.61 4.54
C GLU A 77 -5.62 -9.02 5.78
N GLU A 78 -6.52 -8.05 5.56
CA GLU A 78 -7.53 -7.68 6.54
C GLU A 78 -8.47 -8.89 6.69
N ILE A 79 -8.03 -9.86 7.49
CA ILE A 79 -8.97 -10.81 8.08
C ILE A 79 -9.69 -10.03 9.17
N GLN A 80 -10.76 -9.34 8.79
CA GLN A 80 -11.82 -9.03 9.74
C GLN A 80 -12.59 -10.33 9.97
N GLU A 81 -12.47 -10.88 11.18
CA GLU A 81 -13.32 -11.97 11.65
C GLU A 81 -14.78 -11.51 11.52
N VAL A 82 -15.54 -12.13 10.60
CA VAL A 82 -17.00 -11.96 10.53
C VAL A 82 -17.66 -13.20 11.10
N GLU A 83 -18.39 -13.03 12.20
CA GLU A 83 -19.36 -14.02 12.66
C GLU A 83 -20.41 -14.21 11.56
N ASP A 84 -20.61 -15.49 11.17
CA ASP A 84 -21.62 -16.02 10.26
C ASP A 84 -21.51 -15.69 8.75
N GLY A 85 -20.58 -16.39 8.07
CA GLY A 85 -20.96 -17.14 6.86
C GLY A 85 -21.01 -16.44 5.49
N GLY A 86 -20.14 -15.48 5.18
CA GLY A 86 -20.00 -14.97 3.80
C GLY A 86 -18.70 -14.21 3.52
N LEU A 87 -18.01 -14.55 2.42
CA LEU A 87 -16.77 -13.88 1.97
C LEU A 87 -17.07 -12.92 0.82
N ARG A 88 -16.96 -11.60 1.05
CA ARG A 88 -17.06 -10.58 -0.02
C ARG A 88 -15.67 -10.17 -0.48
N PHE A 89 -15.27 -10.62 -1.66
CA PHE A 89 -14.07 -10.12 -2.36
C PHE A 89 -14.37 -8.75 -2.97
N ASN A 90 -13.69 -7.68 -2.53
CA ASN A 90 -13.66 -6.41 -3.25
C ASN A 90 -12.39 -6.37 -4.12
N LEU A 91 -12.43 -7.06 -5.26
CA LEU A 91 -11.45 -6.88 -6.35
C LEU A 91 -12.01 -5.80 -7.28
N PHE A 92 -11.32 -4.65 -7.36
CA PHE A 92 -11.53 -3.46 -8.19
C PHE A 92 -12.73 -3.49 -9.16
N GLU A 93 -13.67 -2.56 -8.96
CA GLU A 93 -14.86 -2.37 -9.77
C GLU A 93 -14.53 -1.99 -11.22
N GLU A 94 -14.56 -2.97 -12.12
CA GLU A 94 -15.01 -2.84 -13.52
C GLU A 94 -15.25 -4.22 -14.20
N GLU A 95 -14.77 -5.33 -13.62
CA GLU A 95 -14.95 -6.68 -14.19
C GLU A 95 -16.08 -7.54 -13.57
N LEU A 96 -16.86 -7.02 -12.61
CA LEU A 96 -18.05 -7.71 -12.09
C LEU A 96 -19.25 -7.65 -13.07
N ALA A 97 -19.20 -6.77 -14.07
CA ALA A 97 -20.29 -6.63 -15.04
C ALA A 97 -20.43 -7.82 -16.01
N LEU A 98 -19.33 -8.54 -16.29
CA LEU A 98 -19.33 -9.64 -17.27
C LEU A 98 -19.77 -10.99 -16.68
N LEU A 99 -19.64 -11.20 -15.37
CA LEU A 99 -20.07 -12.44 -14.69
C LEU A 99 -21.58 -12.51 -14.44
N LEU A 100 -22.30 -11.38 -14.52
CA LEU A 100 -23.76 -11.36 -14.43
C LEU A 100 -24.47 -11.42 -15.79
N LEU A 101 -23.75 -11.23 -16.91
CA LEU A 101 -24.36 -11.23 -18.25
C LEU A 101 -24.39 -12.62 -18.92
N SER A 102 -23.66 -13.61 -18.43
CA SER A 102 -23.73 -15.00 -18.93
C SER A 102 -24.45 -15.94 -17.97
N GLY A 103 -25.40 -15.43 -17.17
CA GLY A 103 -26.10 -16.18 -16.13
C GLY A 103 -27.59 -16.45 -16.36
N LEU A 104 -28.18 -15.96 -17.45
CA LEU A 104 -29.56 -16.30 -17.83
C LEU A 104 -29.61 -16.87 -19.25
N SER A 105 -28.90 -17.98 -19.43
CA SER A 105 -29.25 -18.95 -20.45
C SER A 105 -29.13 -20.32 -19.80
N ASN A 106 -30.23 -20.81 -19.25
CA ASN A 106 -30.92 -22.01 -19.73
C ASN A 106 -31.97 -22.48 -18.70
N GLY A 107 -33.23 -22.52 -19.14
CA GLY A 107 -34.19 -23.53 -18.68
C GLY A 107 -35.32 -23.04 -17.77
N CYS A 108 -36.45 -22.65 -18.37
CA CYS A 108 -37.74 -23.09 -17.83
C CYS A 108 -38.72 -23.34 -18.98
N SER A 109 -39.01 -24.62 -19.19
CA SER A 109 -40.03 -25.13 -20.07
C SER A 109 -41.43 -24.78 -19.54
N THR A 110 -42.37 -24.64 -20.48
CA THR A 110 -43.84 -24.69 -20.31
C THR A 110 -44.53 -23.39 -19.84
N HIS A 111 -45.29 -22.74 -20.73
CA HIS A 111 -46.76 -22.66 -20.68
C HIS A 111 -47.33 -21.67 -21.75
N ARG A 112 -48.00 -22.26 -22.76
CA ARG A 112 -49.28 -21.87 -23.40
C ARG A 112 -49.64 -20.36 -23.45
N CYS A 113 -49.58 -19.76 -24.65
CA CYS A 113 -50.37 -18.56 -24.98
C CYS A 113 -51.70 -18.97 -25.62
N SER A 114 -52.77 -18.27 -25.20
CA SER A 114 -54.16 -18.37 -25.67
C SER A 114 -54.36 -17.78 -27.06
#